data_AF-A0A7H9HMA3-F1
#
_entry.id   AF-A0A7H9HMA3-F1
#
_cell.length_a   1.000
_cell.length_b   1.000
_cell.length_c   1.000
_cell.angle_alpha   90.00
_cell.angle_beta   90.00
_cell.angle_gamma   90.00
#
_symmetry.space_group_name_H-M   'P 1'
#
loop_
_entity.id
_entity.type
_entity.pdbx_description
1 polymer ?
#
loop_
_entity_poly.entity_id
_entity_poly.type
_entity_poly.pdbx_seq_one_letter_code
_entity_poly.pdbx_strand_id
1 'polypeptide(L)'
;MSDSEPSAIKQIIDELNGTLEAEVLNPVVNEQLERCILNLSSINVLKVDPKRLLANIKRLLSESSGESKLDFDLLLELLSKLIAISSFEDILTVFSIEDLATSLNSGIPSLVKAANQVISRSYPKGLFANSKIIDILLELYFDESQEISVVNSIERSISNLCSDDLIRRRLMTNNFPRLMAVRKKFKPTSMARLLEILSSLCSYIDHTEFSEKLFVIRSEEILQSLEVDIVMFIHILVYYTKILGEVDVIEVGRPSHNWLLRYVRSIVPTYGQIYAQLEEYSDVKYFARSYLFNFFRKLSYLEDRSIFKELDDTYIHLSPTSTYLTDFLSFVNPEYLFEYHSTLITRFSELTPSRLGVIRNLVADPACFAMLKDHITAESILAMPYMEQMVLIQRFSQFHHCSEYLLHELPKVMSNLISAGDRNITESETVALRREAIENLLKYEDSVWHISLRNELIKIQGGRPRSELQADIASSYI
;
A
#
# COMPACT_ATOMS: atom_id res chain seq x y z
N MET A 1 -28.18 -15.75 16.66
CA MET A 1 -27.97 -15.44 18.09
C MET A 1 -27.92 -16.75 18.84
N SER A 2 -26.72 -17.20 19.19
CA SER A 2 -26.48 -18.43 19.96
C SER A 2 -25.49 -18.11 21.09
N ASP A 3 -25.99 -18.04 22.32
CA ASP A 3 -25.26 -17.76 23.56
C ASP A 3 -24.33 -18.91 24.02
N SER A 4 -23.88 -19.79 23.11
CA SER A 4 -23.03 -20.96 23.44
C SER A 4 -21.52 -20.74 23.24
N GLU A 5 -21.12 -19.70 22.51
CA GLU A 5 -19.70 -19.42 22.21
C GLU A 5 -18.81 -18.99 23.40
N PRO A 6 -19.28 -18.24 24.41
CA PRO A 6 -18.40 -17.77 25.50
C PRO A 6 -17.76 -18.90 26.32
N SER A 7 -18.44 -20.06 26.38
CA SER A 7 -18.00 -21.22 27.18
C SER A 7 -16.78 -21.92 26.56
N ALA A 8 -16.78 -22.10 25.24
CA ALA A 8 -15.73 -22.86 24.56
C ALA A 8 -14.39 -22.10 24.53
N ILE A 9 -14.43 -20.79 24.26
CA ILE A 9 -13.23 -19.95 24.22
C ILE A 9 -12.61 -19.82 25.61
N LYS A 10 -13.45 -19.69 26.65
CA LYS A 10 -12.99 -19.67 28.04
C LYS A 10 -12.25 -20.96 28.40
N GLN A 11 -12.80 -22.12 28.04
CA GLN A 11 -12.14 -23.41 28.28
C GLN A 11 -10.78 -23.50 27.60
N ILE A 12 -10.68 -23.09 26.33
CA ILE A 12 -9.41 -23.09 25.60
C ILE A 12 -8.37 -22.18 26.27
N ILE A 13 -8.78 -20.98 26.72
CA ILE A 13 -7.90 -20.04 27.43
C ILE A 13 -7.46 -20.61 28.79
N ASP A 14 -8.38 -21.24 29.53
CA ASP A 14 -8.09 -21.84 30.84
C ASP A 14 -7.15 -23.06 30.71
N GLU A 15 -7.35 -23.91 29.69
CA GLU A 15 -6.46 -25.03 29.34
C GLU A 15 -5.05 -24.55 28.99
N LEU A 16 -4.96 -23.51 28.16
CA LEU A 16 -3.67 -22.92 27.79
C LEU A 16 -2.98 -22.30 29.01
N ASN A 17 -3.70 -21.54 29.84
CA ASN A 17 -3.15 -21.00 31.09
C ASN A 17 -2.56 -22.08 31.99
N GLY A 18 -3.29 -23.18 32.20
CA GLY A 18 -2.78 -24.30 33.00
C GLY A 18 -1.50 -24.92 32.44
N THR A 19 -1.36 -24.93 31.10
CA THR A 19 -0.16 -25.44 30.43
C THR A 19 1.01 -24.46 30.53
N LEU A 20 0.76 -23.15 30.41
CA LEU A 20 1.79 -22.11 30.51
C LEU A 20 2.25 -21.86 31.96
N GLU A 21 1.50 -22.31 32.96
CA GLU A 21 1.89 -22.23 34.38
C GLU A 21 2.70 -23.43 34.88
N ALA A 22 2.79 -24.50 34.08
CA ALA A 22 3.55 -25.68 34.45
C ALA A 22 5.05 -25.36 34.56
N GLU A 23 5.73 -25.96 35.55
CA GLU A 23 7.19 -25.82 35.73
C GLU A 23 8.00 -26.35 34.53
N VAL A 24 7.42 -27.27 33.75
CA VAL A 24 7.99 -27.79 32.50
C VAL A 24 6.93 -27.72 31.42
N LEU A 25 7.23 -26.99 30.34
CA LEU A 25 6.28 -26.86 29.24
C LEU A 25 6.03 -28.21 28.56
N ASN A 26 4.75 -28.52 28.39
CA ASN A 26 4.28 -29.69 27.68
C ASN A 26 4.62 -29.57 26.18
N PRO A 27 5.11 -30.63 25.50
CA PRO A 27 5.35 -30.60 24.04
C PRO A 27 4.13 -30.17 23.19
N VAL A 28 2.91 -30.32 23.70
CA VAL A 28 1.67 -29.93 23.01
C VAL A 28 1.39 -28.41 23.09
N VAL A 29 2.23 -27.63 23.79
CA VAL A 29 2.01 -26.18 24.01
C VAL A 29 1.85 -25.41 22.70
N ASN A 30 2.65 -25.70 21.67
CA ASN A 30 2.58 -24.98 20.39
C ASN A 30 1.27 -25.29 19.64
N GLU A 31 0.79 -26.54 19.67
CA GLU A 31 -0.52 -26.91 19.09
C GLU A 31 -1.67 -26.19 19.83
N GLN A 32 -1.56 -26.05 21.15
CA GLN A 32 -2.53 -25.28 21.93
C GLN A 32 -2.48 -23.78 21.63
N LEU A 33 -1.29 -23.21 21.42
CA LEU A 33 -1.13 -21.83 20.96
C LEU A 33 -1.83 -21.62 19.61
N GLU A 34 -1.55 -22.46 18.61
CA GLU A 34 -2.19 -22.42 17.29
C GLU A 34 -3.70 -22.52 17.38
N ARG A 35 -4.20 -23.50 18.16
CA ARG A 35 -5.64 -23.67 18.39
C ARG A 35 -6.23 -22.42 19.03
N CYS A 36 -5.57 -21.81 20.02
CA CYS A 36 -6.05 -20.58 20.64
C CYS A 36 -6.07 -19.42 19.64
N ILE A 37 -5.00 -19.22 18.86
CA ILE A 37 -4.89 -18.17 17.83
C ILE A 37 -6.02 -18.29 16.79
N LEU A 38 -6.30 -19.51 16.30
CA LEU A 38 -7.36 -19.76 15.33
C LEU A 38 -8.74 -19.40 15.90
N ASN A 39 -9.01 -19.78 17.15
CA ASN A 39 -10.28 -19.48 17.81
C ASN A 39 -10.42 -17.99 18.15
N LEU A 40 -9.33 -17.30 18.51
CA LEU A 40 -9.37 -15.86 18.77
C LEU A 40 -9.52 -15.04 17.48
N SER A 41 -9.09 -15.57 16.34
CA SER A 41 -9.18 -14.87 15.05
C SER A 41 -10.61 -14.72 14.51
N SER A 42 -11.59 -15.48 15.04
CA SER A 42 -13.01 -15.35 14.68
C SER A 42 -13.79 -14.41 15.59
N ILE A 43 -13.15 -13.80 16.60
CA ILE A 43 -13.80 -13.00 17.64
C ILE A 43 -13.34 -11.55 17.56
N ASN A 44 -14.27 -10.60 17.77
CA ASN A 44 -13.95 -9.17 17.79
C ASN A 44 -13.79 -8.58 19.19
N VAL A 45 -14.40 -9.18 20.22
CA VAL A 45 -14.33 -8.71 21.62
C VAL A 45 -14.22 -9.90 22.56
N LEU A 46 -13.22 -9.90 23.42
CA LEU A 46 -13.04 -10.93 24.43
C LEU A 46 -13.96 -10.67 25.63
N LYS A 47 -14.82 -11.65 25.95
CA LYS A 47 -15.74 -11.61 27.10
C LYS A 47 -15.16 -12.27 28.37
N VAL A 48 -13.92 -12.73 28.30
CA VAL A 48 -13.21 -13.44 29.38
C VAL A 48 -12.07 -12.54 29.86
N ASP A 49 -11.74 -12.59 31.15
CA ASP A 49 -10.62 -11.82 31.72
C ASP A 49 -9.27 -12.29 31.12
N PRO A 50 -8.57 -11.45 30.35
CA PRO A 50 -7.31 -11.84 29.71
C PRO A 50 -6.11 -11.78 30.66
N LYS A 51 -6.24 -11.20 31.86
CA LYS A 51 -5.10 -10.82 32.71
C LYS A 51 -4.19 -11.99 33.05
N ARG A 52 -4.77 -13.14 33.38
CA ARG A 52 -4.00 -14.35 33.73
C ARG A 52 -3.14 -14.82 32.56
N LEU A 53 -3.72 -14.87 31.36
CA LEU A 53 -3.00 -15.28 30.16
C LEU A 53 -1.93 -14.27 29.75
N LEU A 54 -2.26 -12.98 29.78
CA LEU A 54 -1.29 -11.91 29.53
C LEU A 54 -0.11 -11.96 30.51
N ALA A 55 -0.37 -12.24 31.80
CA ALA A 55 0.67 -12.33 32.82
C ALA A 55 1.58 -13.54 32.57
N ASN A 56 1.01 -14.69 32.19
CA ASN A 56 1.78 -15.89 31.83
C ASN A 56 2.63 -15.66 30.58
N ILE A 57 2.09 -15.00 29.56
CA ILE A 57 2.85 -14.62 28.36
C ILE A 57 4.02 -13.69 28.73
N LYS A 58 3.75 -12.64 29.52
CA LYS A 58 4.78 -11.70 30.00
C LYS A 58 5.89 -12.42 30.77
N ARG A 59 5.53 -13.36 31.66
CA ARG A 59 6.46 -14.17 32.44
C ARG A 59 7.37 -14.99 31.53
N LEU A 60 6.80 -15.75 30.60
CA LEU A 60 7.55 -16.61 29.67
C LEU A 60 8.47 -15.81 28.74
N LEU A 61 8.06 -14.62 28.31
CA LEU A 61 8.92 -13.75 27.53
C LEU A 61 10.08 -13.15 28.35
N SER A 62 9.89 -12.99 29.66
CA SER A 62 10.88 -12.42 30.58
C SER A 62 11.89 -13.45 31.07
N GLU A 63 11.47 -14.71 31.20
CA GLU A 63 12.33 -15.83 31.54
C GLU A 63 13.19 -16.18 30.31
N SER A 64 14.38 -15.59 30.24
CA SER A 64 15.38 -15.83 29.19
C SER A 64 15.96 -17.26 29.17
N SER A 65 15.33 -18.21 29.87
CA SER A 65 15.63 -19.62 29.75
C SER A 65 15.13 -20.10 28.39
N GLY A 66 16.06 -20.38 27.49
CA GLY A 66 15.79 -20.99 26.18
C GLY A 66 15.17 -22.37 26.32
N GLU A 67 13.90 -22.43 26.72
CA GLU A 67 13.08 -23.62 26.61
C GLU A 67 12.90 -23.88 25.12
N SER A 68 13.76 -24.76 24.57
CA SER A 68 13.85 -25.09 23.15
C SER A 68 12.57 -25.66 22.53
N LYS A 69 11.48 -25.73 23.29
CA LYS A 69 10.19 -26.30 22.91
C LYS A 69 9.14 -25.23 22.62
N LEU A 70 9.26 -24.02 23.16
CA LEU A 70 8.27 -22.97 22.98
C LEU A 70 8.60 -22.13 21.74
N ASP A 71 7.62 -22.00 20.85
CA ASP A 71 7.72 -21.08 19.72
C ASP A 71 7.34 -19.65 20.16
N PHE A 72 8.32 -18.77 20.22
CA PHE A 72 8.12 -17.38 20.61
C PHE A 72 7.37 -16.55 19.57
N ASP A 73 7.41 -16.93 18.28
CA ASP A 73 6.65 -16.25 17.24
C ASP A 73 5.15 -16.56 17.39
N LEU A 74 4.79 -17.81 17.70
CA LEU A 74 3.41 -18.17 18.05
C LEU A 74 2.94 -17.45 19.32
N LEU A 75 3.80 -17.34 20.34
CA LEU A 75 3.46 -16.62 21.56
C LEU A 75 3.20 -15.12 21.30
N LEU A 76 4.02 -14.50 20.45
CA LEU A 76 3.85 -13.10 20.03
C LEU A 76 2.63 -12.90 19.12
N GLU A 77 2.27 -13.88 18.29
CA GLU A 77 1.04 -13.84 17.51
C GLU A 77 -0.19 -13.90 18.43
N LEU A 78 -0.19 -14.83 19.40
CA LEU A 78 -1.24 -14.93 20.40
C LEU A 78 -1.38 -13.62 21.18
N LEU A 79 -0.28 -13.03 21.64
CA LEU A 79 -0.27 -11.73 22.31
C LEU A 79 -0.92 -10.65 21.44
N SER A 80 -0.54 -10.56 20.15
CA SER A 80 -1.11 -9.59 19.23
C SER A 80 -2.62 -9.76 19.07
N LYS A 81 -3.12 -11.00 19.04
CA LYS A 81 -4.56 -11.29 18.96
C LYS A 81 -5.27 -10.87 20.24
N LEU A 82 -4.73 -11.24 21.40
CA LEU A 82 -5.30 -10.88 22.71
C LEU A 82 -5.36 -9.37 22.91
N ILE A 83 -4.29 -8.64 22.58
CA ILE A 83 -4.25 -7.18 22.70
C ILE A 83 -5.33 -6.54 21.82
N ALA A 84 -5.59 -7.09 20.62
CA ALA A 84 -6.56 -6.52 19.69
C ALA A 84 -8.02 -6.64 20.15
N ILE A 85 -8.35 -7.66 20.95
CA ILE A 85 -9.72 -8.00 21.36
C ILE A 85 -10.02 -7.70 22.85
N SER A 86 -9.00 -7.33 23.62
CA SER A 86 -9.10 -7.04 25.06
C SER A 86 -9.26 -5.55 25.31
N SER A 87 -9.80 -5.19 26.49
CA SER A 87 -9.81 -3.79 26.92
C SER A 87 -8.37 -3.31 27.18
N PHE A 88 -8.05 -2.06 26.81
CA PHE A 88 -6.70 -1.53 27.03
C PHE A 88 -6.39 -1.34 28.52
N GLU A 89 -7.41 -1.10 29.35
CA GLU A 89 -7.28 -1.03 30.80
C GLU A 89 -6.79 -2.36 31.39
N ASP A 90 -7.36 -3.49 30.97
CA ASP A 90 -6.94 -4.82 31.44
C ASP A 90 -5.51 -5.17 31.00
N ILE A 91 -5.09 -4.68 29.82
CA ILE A 91 -3.73 -4.87 29.33
C ILE A 91 -2.74 -4.09 30.22
N LEU A 92 -3.06 -2.85 30.57
CA LEU A 92 -2.22 -2.00 31.41
C LEU A 92 -2.08 -2.51 32.85
N THR A 93 -3.04 -3.28 33.38
CA THR A 93 -2.85 -3.88 34.72
C THR A 93 -1.76 -4.95 34.73
N VAL A 94 -1.43 -5.52 33.56
CA VAL A 94 -0.37 -6.54 33.42
C VAL A 94 0.93 -5.94 32.87
N PHE A 95 0.81 -5.04 31.89
CA PHE A 95 1.91 -4.33 31.25
C PHE A 95 1.91 -2.87 31.69
N SER A 96 2.45 -2.61 32.88
CA SER A 96 2.56 -1.23 33.37
C SER A 96 3.54 -0.41 32.51
N ILE A 97 3.50 0.91 32.64
CA ILE A 97 4.42 1.82 31.92
C ILE A 97 5.88 1.48 32.26
N GLU A 98 6.16 1.14 33.51
CA GLU A 98 7.51 0.77 33.97
C GLU A 98 7.96 -0.58 33.39
N ASP A 99 7.04 -1.55 33.32
CA ASP A 99 7.30 -2.84 32.66
C ASP A 99 7.64 -2.64 31.19
N LEU A 100 6.86 -1.85 30.47
CA LEU A 100 7.09 -1.56 29.05
C LEU A 100 8.46 -0.90 28.85
N ALA A 101 8.81 0.08 29.68
CA ALA A 101 10.13 0.72 29.61
C ALA A 101 11.27 -0.26 29.91
N THR A 102 11.07 -1.19 30.84
CA THR A 102 12.04 -2.23 31.19
C THR A 102 12.19 -3.26 30.07
N SER A 103 11.08 -3.71 29.47
CA SER A 103 11.07 -4.62 28.32
C SER A 103 11.78 -4.04 27.12
N LEU A 104 11.58 -2.75 26.82
CA LEU A 104 12.28 -2.06 25.73
C LEU A 104 13.80 -1.99 25.97
N ASN A 105 14.24 -1.77 27.22
CA ASN A 105 15.66 -1.70 27.57
C ASN A 105 16.31 -3.07 27.88
N SER A 106 15.55 -4.17 27.78
CA SER A 106 16.02 -5.50 28.19
C SER A 106 17.11 -6.08 27.28
N GLY A 107 17.21 -5.61 26.04
CA GLY A 107 18.07 -6.20 25.00
C GLY A 107 17.56 -7.53 24.44
N ILE A 108 16.37 -7.99 24.85
CA ILE A 108 15.76 -9.25 24.38
C ILE A 108 14.74 -8.92 23.27
N PRO A 109 14.98 -9.32 22.00
CA PRO A 109 14.13 -8.94 20.87
C PRO A 109 12.65 -9.28 21.06
N SER A 110 12.33 -10.45 21.60
CA SER A 110 10.95 -10.89 21.83
C SER A 110 10.21 -10.00 22.84
N LEU A 111 10.87 -9.56 23.91
CA LEU A 111 10.29 -8.62 24.87
C LEU A 111 10.07 -7.23 24.25
N VAL A 112 11.03 -6.76 23.45
CA VAL A 112 10.91 -5.48 22.76
C VAL A 112 9.72 -5.52 21.79
N LYS A 113 9.55 -6.61 21.02
CA LYS A 113 8.40 -6.82 20.13
C LYS A 113 7.07 -6.86 20.90
N ALA A 114 7.02 -7.59 22.03
CA ALA A 114 5.83 -7.65 22.87
C ALA A 114 5.44 -6.26 23.42
N ALA A 115 6.42 -5.51 23.93
CA ALA A 115 6.20 -4.14 24.38
C ALA A 115 5.69 -3.25 23.25
N ASN A 116 6.27 -3.35 22.05
CA ASN A 116 5.83 -2.61 20.87
C ASN A 116 4.38 -2.93 20.46
N GLN A 117 3.95 -4.20 20.54
CA GLN A 117 2.57 -4.58 20.26
C GLN A 117 1.60 -3.91 21.23
N VAL A 118 1.90 -3.91 22.53
CA VAL A 118 1.10 -3.22 23.56
C VAL A 118 1.08 -1.72 23.30
N ILE A 119 2.25 -1.11 23.06
CA ILE A 119 2.38 0.32 22.81
C ILE A 119 1.59 0.76 21.57
N SER A 120 1.66 -0.01 20.48
CA SER A 120 0.98 0.29 19.21
C SER A 120 -0.54 0.36 19.32
N ARG A 121 -1.11 -0.28 20.34
CA ARG A 121 -2.56 -0.39 20.59
C ARG A 121 -3.03 0.52 21.71
N SER A 122 -2.21 1.48 22.12
CA SER A 122 -2.59 2.41 23.17
C SER A 122 -3.90 3.15 22.89
N TYR A 123 -4.74 3.19 23.91
CA TYR A 123 -6.01 3.89 23.87
C TYR A 123 -6.21 4.65 25.19
N PRO A 124 -6.29 6.00 25.16
CA PRO A 124 -6.06 6.87 24.00
C PRO A 124 -4.63 6.76 23.44
N LYS A 125 -4.44 7.04 22.15
CA LYS A 125 -3.12 6.92 21.48
C LYS A 125 -2.02 7.78 22.13
N GLY A 126 -2.40 8.95 22.64
CA GLY A 126 -1.51 9.85 23.36
C GLY A 126 -1.08 9.41 24.77
N LEU A 127 -1.53 8.24 25.27
CA LEU A 127 -1.30 7.81 26.66
C LEU A 127 0.18 7.86 27.07
N PHE A 128 1.07 7.41 26.17
CA PHE A 128 2.49 7.30 26.47
C PHE A 128 3.30 8.56 26.11
N ALA A 129 2.68 9.62 25.61
CA ALA A 129 3.38 10.82 25.13
C ALA A 129 4.20 11.54 26.21
N ASN A 130 3.73 11.50 27.47
CA ASN A 130 4.42 12.13 28.61
C ASN A 130 5.48 11.23 29.27
N SER A 131 5.63 9.99 28.79
CA SER A 131 6.59 9.02 29.34
C SER A 131 7.94 9.06 28.58
N LYS A 132 8.89 8.23 29.02
CA LYS A 132 10.15 8.00 28.29
C LYS A 132 10.03 6.96 27.18
N ILE A 133 8.88 6.30 27.03
CA ILE A 133 8.69 5.20 26.07
C ILE A 133 9.06 5.63 24.65
N ILE A 134 8.53 6.76 24.18
CA ILE A 134 8.82 7.26 22.82
C ILE A 134 10.32 7.56 22.63
N ASP A 135 10.99 8.04 23.66
CA ASP A 135 12.43 8.36 23.59
C ASP A 135 13.26 7.08 23.46
N ILE A 136 12.92 6.04 24.24
CA ILE A 136 13.55 4.71 24.19
C ILE A 136 13.29 4.05 22.83
N LEU A 137 12.07 4.16 22.31
CA LEU A 137 11.74 3.64 20.98
C LEU A 137 12.61 4.28 19.90
N LEU A 138 12.82 5.59 19.93
CA LEU A 138 13.70 6.26 18.97
C LEU A 138 15.17 5.90 19.18
N GLU A 139 15.61 5.64 20.41
CA GLU A 139 16.97 5.14 20.68
C GLU A 139 17.22 3.80 19.99
N LEU A 140 16.32 2.83 20.22
CA LEU A 140 16.40 1.52 19.59
C LEU A 140 16.22 1.63 18.07
N TYR A 141 15.30 2.46 17.60
CA TYR A 141 15.02 2.59 16.17
C TYR A 141 16.22 3.12 15.39
N PHE A 142 16.98 4.06 15.93
CA PHE A 142 18.16 4.61 15.23
C PHE A 142 19.47 3.88 15.49
N ASP A 143 19.47 2.87 16.37
CA ASP A 143 20.64 2.02 16.59
C ASP A 143 20.83 1.04 15.42
N GLU A 144 21.90 1.25 14.67
CA GLU A 144 22.26 0.48 13.47
C GLU A 144 22.50 -1.01 13.77
N SER A 145 22.79 -1.39 15.03
CA SER A 145 23.04 -2.77 15.45
C SER A 145 21.78 -3.59 15.74
N GLN A 146 20.60 -2.94 15.78
CA GLN A 146 19.35 -3.61 16.11
C GLN A 146 18.85 -4.54 15.01
N GLU A 147 18.20 -5.63 15.43
CA GLU A 147 17.58 -6.60 14.53
C GLU A 147 16.46 -5.95 13.69
N ILE A 148 16.41 -6.25 12.40
CA ILE A 148 15.42 -5.71 11.45
C ILE A 148 13.99 -5.97 11.93
N SER A 149 13.72 -7.14 12.53
CA SER A 149 12.38 -7.49 13.00
C SER A 149 11.92 -6.60 14.17
N VAL A 150 12.85 -6.14 15.03
CA VAL A 150 12.59 -5.18 16.09
C VAL A 150 12.35 -3.78 15.50
N VAL A 151 13.20 -3.35 14.56
CA VAL A 151 13.04 -2.06 13.86
C VAL A 151 11.67 -1.95 13.19
N ASN A 152 11.26 -2.99 12.45
CA ASN A 152 9.94 -3.05 11.82
C ASN A 152 8.80 -3.00 12.83
N SER A 153 8.97 -3.63 14.00
CA SER A 153 7.99 -3.57 15.09
C SER A 153 7.86 -2.15 15.65
N ILE A 154 8.97 -1.43 15.83
CA ILE A 154 8.97 -0.04 16.31
C ILE A 154 8.32 0.88 15.28
N GLU A 155 8.65 0.72 13.99
CA GLU A 155 8.08 1.49 12.89
C GLU A 155 6.55 1.38 12.83
N ARG A 156 6.01 0.16 12.91
CA ARG A 156 4.57 -0.07 12.97
C ARG A 156 3.93 0.60 14.19
N SER A 157 4.58 0.51 15.36
CA SER A 157 4.09 1.17 16.57
C SER A 157 4.05 2.69 16.40
N ILE A 158 5.11 3.31 15.89
CA ILE A 158 5.16 4.76 15.64
C ILE A 158 4.10 5.17 14.61
N SER A 159 4.02 4.49 13.46
CA SER A 159 3.05 4.78 12.40
C SER A 159 1.60 4.74 12.91
N ASN A 160 1.26 3.81 13.81
CA ASN A 160 -0.08 3.73 14.39
C ASN A 160 -0.39 4.86 15.38
N LEU A 161 0.62 5.36 16.08
CA LEU A 161 0.49 6.38 17.13
C LEU A 161 0.56 7.81 16.61
N CYS A 162 1.24 8.04 15.47
CA CYS A 162 1.44 9.38 14.89
C CYS A 162 0.16 10.15 14.54
N SER A 163 -1.00 9.51 14.49
CA SER A 163 -2.26 10.23 14.30
C SER A 163 -2.67 11.09 15.51
N ASP A 164 -2.03 10.92 16.66
CA ASP A 164 -2.31 11.68 17.90
C ASP A 164 -1.33 12.85 18.07
N ASP A 165 -1.88 14.04 18.35
CA ASP A 165 -1.13 15.29 18.46
C ASP A 165 -0.08 15.27 19.58
N LEU A 166 -0.33 14.59 20.70
CA LEU A 166 0.62 14.51 21.81
C LEU A 166 1.83 13.66 21.43
N ILE A 167 1.61 12.58 20.68
CA ILE A 167 2.68 11.74 20.14
C ILE A 167 3.50 12.53 19.12
N ARG A 168 2.85 13.23 18.17
CA ARG A 168 3.56 14.07 17.21
C ARG A 168 4.37 15.15 17.89
N ARG A 169 3.83 15.83 18.91
CA ARG A 169 4.57 16.79 19.73
C ARG A 169 5.79 16.15 20.40
N ARG A 170 5.66 14.95 20.97
CA ARG A 170 6.78 14.23 21.60
C ARG A 170 7.88 13.89 20.60
N LEU A 171 7.53 13.47 19.39
CA LEU A 171 8.47 13.17 18.31
C LEU A 171 9.14 14.46 17.78
N MET A 172 8.32 15.44 17.39
CA MET A 172 8.73 16.62 16.63
C MET A 172 9.27 17.77 17.47
N THR A 173 8.94 17.84 18.77
CA THR A 173 9.41 18.90 19.67
C THR A 173 10.44 18.36 20.65
N ASN A 174 10.09 17.37 21.46
CA ASN A 174 10.98 16.87 22.51
C ASN A 174 12.17 16.08 21.93
N ASN A 175 11.93 15.25 20.92
CA ASN A 175 12.97 14.45 20.26
C ASN A 175 13.55 15.11 19.01
N PHE A 176 13.20 16.37 18.74
CA PHE A 176 13.76 17.13 17.62
C PHE A 176 15.30 17.10 17.55
N PRO A 177 16.05 17.31 18.66
CA PRO A 177 17.51 17.27 18.62
C PRO A 177 18.06 15.91 18.17
N ARG A 178 17.39 14.81 18.55
CA ARG A 178 17.77 13.44 18.17
C ARG A 178 17.54 13.19 16.69
N LEU A 179 16.36 13.57 16.16
CA LEU A 179 16.04 13.46 14.74
C LEU A 179 17.02 14.28 13.89
N MET A 180 17.34 15.51 14.32
CA MET A 180 18.33 16.34 13.66
C MET A 180 19.75 15.78 13.75
N ALA A 181 20.11 15.11 14.84
CA ALA A 181 21.42 14.46 14.97
C ALA A 181 21.57 13.30 13.98
N VAL A 182 20.53 12.49 13.81
CA VAL A 182 20.50 11.42 12.80
C VAL A 182 20.64 12.00 11.40
N ARG A 183 19.83 13.03 11.09
CA ARG A 183 19.87 13.72 9.80
C ARG A 183 21.27 14.24 9.47
N LYS A 184 21.91 14.93 10.41
CA LYS A 184 23.26 15.51 10.22
C LYS A 184 24.36 14.46 10.06
N LYS A 185 24.21 13.27 10.65
CA LYS A 185 25.17 12.17 10.46
C LYS A 185 25.12 11.60 9.04
N PHE A 186 23.97 11.71 8.37
CA PHE A 186 23.79 11.34 6.97
C PHE A 186 24.28 9.93 6.62
N LYS A 187 23.97 8.96 7.49
CA LYS A 187 24.33 7.54 7.30
C LYS A 187 23.18 6.79 6.63
N PRO A 188 23.42 5.89 5.66
CA PRO A 188 22.36 5.22 4.88
C PRO A 188 21.27 4.57 5.73
N THR A 189 21.64 3.67 6.67
CA THR A 189 20.67 2.92 7.49
C THR A 189 19.81 3.83 8.35
N SER A 190 20.42 4.72 9.14
CA SER A 190 19.67 5.62 10.03
C SER A 190 18.88 6.67 9.25
N MET A 191 19.37 7.09 8.08
CA MET A 191 18.68 8.03 7.21
C MET A 191 17.43 7.40 6.58
N ALA A 192 17.53 6.16 6.06
CA ALA A 192 16.38 5.42 5.55
C ALA A 192 15.29 5.29 6.61
N ARG A 193 15.68 4.89 7.83
CA ARG A 193 14.80 4.83 9.00
C ARG A 193 14.16 6.19 9.33
N LEU A 194 14.95 7.27 9.30
CA LEU A 194 14.43 8.63 9.52
C LEU A 194 13.37 9.01 8.48
N LEU A 195 13.65 8.75 7.19
CA LEU A 195 12.74 9.07 6.10
C LEU A 195 11.42 8.31 6.19
N GLU A 196 11.41 7.08 6.69
CA GLU A 196 10.18 6.33 6.95
C GLU A 196 9.33 6.96 8.07
N ILE A 197 9.94 7.31 9.22
CA ILE A 197 9.23 8.06 10.27
C ILE A 197 8.67 9.38 9.76
N LEU A 198 9.46 10.14 9.00
CA LEU A 198 9.01 11.42 8.43
C LEU A 198 7.88 11.22 7.43
N SER A 199 7.90 10.15 6.62
CA SER A 199 6.80 9.80 5.73
C SER A 199 5.51 9.55 6.51
N SER A 200 5.57 8.74 7.58
CA SER A 200 4.41 8.45 8.43
C SER A 200 3.87 9.69 9.14
N LEU A 201 4.74 10.63 9.52
CA LEU A 201 4.34 11.90 10.13
C LEU A 201 3.65 12.83 9.12
N CYS A 202 4.15 12.89 7.87
CA CYS A 202 3.60 13.76 6.83
C CYS A 202 2.08 13.60 6.64
N SER A 203 1.55 12.38 6.75
CA SER A 203 0.12 12.11 6.58
C SER A 203 -0.78 12.74 7.66
N TYR A 204 -0.21 13.24 8.78
CA TYR A 204 -0.97 13.76 9.93
C TYR A 204 -0.56 15.17 10.38
N ILE A 205 0.62 15.65 10.00
CA ILE A 205 1.08 17.00 10.38
C ILE A 205 0.37 18.08 9.57
N ASP A 206 0.26 19.26 10.18
CA ASP A 206 -0.11 20.49 9.50
C ASP A 206 1.12 21.38 9.21
N HIS A 207 0.86 22.53 8.57
CA HIS A 207 1.88 23.52 8.24
C HIS A 207 2.59 24.14 9.45
N THR A 208 1.99 24.09 10.65
CA THR A 208 2.56 24.67 11.88
C THR A 208 3.51 23.70 12.57
N GLU A 209 3.25 22.40 12.46
CA GLU A 209 4.12 21.32 12.98
C GLU A 209 5.31 21.04 12.04
N PHE A 210 5.21 21.43 10.78
CA PHE A 210 6.23 21.15 9.77
C PHE A 210 7.55 21.91 10.02
N SER A 211 8.64 21.16 10.15
CA SER A 211 9.99 21.71 10.29
C SER A 211 10.80 21.51 9.02
N GLU A 212 10.99 22.59 8.25
CA GLU A 212 11.73 22.56 6.97
C GLU A 212 13.13 21.95 7.13
N LYS A 213 13.82 22.27 8.23
CA LYS A 213 15.17 21.77 8.53
C LYS A 213 15.24 20.26 8.67
N LEU A 214 14.12 19.61 9.02
CA LEU A 214 14.06 18.18 9.24
C LEU A 214 13.44 17.44 8.05
N PHE A 215 12.38 17.98 7.45
CA PHE A 215 11.65 17.33 6.35
C PHE A 215 12.25 17.59 4.96
N VAL A 216 12.85 18.76 4.73
CA VAL A 216 13.31 19.13 3.38
C VAL A 216 14.76 18.72 3.20
N ILE A 217 15.03 17.72 2.35
CA ILE A 217 16.36 17.35 1.88
C ILE A 217 16.80 18.34 0.81
N ARG A 218 17.95 18.97 0.98
CA ARG A 218 18.45 19.98 0.03
C ARG A 218 19.04 19.31 -1.20
N SER A 219 19.14 20.05 -2.30
CA SER A 219 19.73 19.58 -3.55
C SER A 219 21.15 19.05 -3.37
N GLU A 220 21.96 19.68 -2.53
CA GLU A 220 23.32 19.23 -2.25
C GLU A 220 23.34 17.89 -1.50
N GLU A 221 22.39 17.67 -0.58
CA GLU A 221 22.25 16.39 0.15
C GLU A 221 21.78 15.28 -0.80
N ILE A 222 20.88 15.59 -1.76
CA ILE A 222 20.44 14.63 -2.79
C ILE A 222 21.63 14.20 -3.66
N LEU A 223 22.43 15.16 -4.14
CA LEU A 223 23.62 14.85 -4.94
C LEU A 223 24.67 14.08 -4.13
N GLN A 224 24.91 14.49 -2.88
CA GLN A 224 25.79 13.78 -1.95
C GLN A 224 25.35 12.32 -1.74
N SER A 225 24.04 12.04 -1.73
CA SER A 225 23.55 10.68 -1.53
C SER A 225 23.99 9.70 -2.62
N LEU A 226 24.18 10.18 -3.86
CA LEU A 226 24.68 9.37 -4.97
C LEU A 226 26.13 8.92 -4.75
N GLU A 227 26.94 9.73 -4.08
CA GLU A 227 28.35 9.41 -3.78
C GLU A 227 28.48 8.47 -2.57
N VAL A 228 27.53 8.53 -1.64
CA VAL A 228 27.55 7.73 -0.41
C VAL A 228 26.99 6.33 -0.65
N ASP A 229 25.76 6.24 -1.16
CA ASP A 229 25.04 4.98 -1.36
C ASP A 229 23.82 5.21 -2.26
N ILE A 230 23.76 4.53 -3.41
CA ILE A 230 22.61 4.58 -4.33
C ILE A 230 21.30 4.19 -3.63
N VAL A 231 21.34 3.30 -2.63
CA VAL A 231 20.16 2.91 -1.86
C VAL A 231 19.64 4.09 -1.03
N MET A 232 20.52 4.93 -0.50
CA MET A 232 20.13 6.14 0.21
C MET A 232 19.46 7.15 -0.73
N PHE A 233 19.99 7.33 -1.94
CA PHE A 233 19.34 8.14 -2.99
C PHE A 233 17.93 7.61 -3.30
N ILE A 234 17.78 6.29 -3.48
CA ILE A 234 16.49 5.64 -3.70
C ILE A 234 15.53 5.93 -2.54
N HIS A 235 15.97 5.83 -1.29
CA HIS A 235 15.12 6.14 -0.14
C HIS A 235 14.67 7.60 -0.11
N ILE A 236 15.54 8.55 -0.45
CA ILE A 236 15.17 9.97 -0.53
C ILE A 236 14.14 10.19 -1.66
N LEU A 237 14.32 9.54 -2.79
CA LEU A 237 13.40 9.64 -3.92
C LEU A 237 12.02 9.02 -3.62
N VAL A 238 12.01 7.85 -2.96
CA VAL A 238 10.79 7.20 -2.46
C VAL A 238 10.09 8.10 -1.44
N TYR A 239 10.83 8.73 -0.53
CA TYR A 239 10.29 9.68 0.44
C TYR A 239 9.55 10.84 -0.24
N TYR A 240 10.15 11.49 -1.24
CA TYR A 240 9.47 12.56 -1.97
C TYR A 240 8.29 12.07 -2.80
N THR A 241 8.37 10.85 -3.33
CA THR A 241 7.24 10.22 -4.02
C THR A 241 6.07 9.96 -3.08
N LYS A 242 6.34 9.54 -1.82
CA LYS A 242 5.33 9.40 -0.76
C LYS A 242 4.73 10.76 -0.38
N ILE A 243 5.55 11.80 -0.23
CA ILE A 243 5.08 13.18 0.03
C ILE A 243 4.13 13.66 -1.06
N LEU A 244 4.49 13.48 -2.34
CA LEU A 244 3.59 13.82 -3.45
C LEU A 244 2.28 13.02 -3.38
N GLY A 245 2.32 11.78 -2.90
CA GLY A 245 1.14 10.98 -2.64
C GLY A 245 0.18 11.60 -1.63
N GLU A 246 0.67 12.32 -0.61
CA GLU A 246 -0.15 12.99 0.40
C GLU A 246 -0.77 14.29 -0.10
N VAL A 247 -0.16 14.95 -1.10
CA VAL A 247 -0.71 16.17 -1.72
C VAL A 247 -2.05 15.88 -2.41
N ASP A 248 -2.16 14.74 -3.09
CA ASP A 248 -3.31 14.36 -3.91
C ASP A 248 -4.47 13.69 -3.12
N VAL A 249 -4.35 13.53 -1.80
CA VAL A 249 -5.36 12.82 -0.99
C VAL A 249 -6.58 13.71 -0.74
N ILE A 250 -7.61 13.58 -1.57
CA ILE A 250 -8.96 14.11 -1.30
C ILE A 250 -9.71 13.13 -0.41
N GLU A 251 -9.29 12.99 0.86
CA GLU A 251 -10.08 12.28 1.87
C GLU A 251 -11.00 13.26 2.61
N VAL A 252 -12.29 12.92 2.70
CA VAL A 252 -13.29 13.71 3.41
C VAL A 252 -12.86 13.88 4.87
N GLY A 253 -12.53 15.11 5.27
CA GLY A 253 -12.15 15.44 6.65
C GLY A 253 -10.65 15.52 6.93
N ARG A 254 -9.76 15.29 5.95
CA ARG A 254 -8.32 15.57 6.09
C ARG A 254 -7.96 16.94 5.48
N PRO A 255 -7.06 17.71 6.11
CA PRO A 255 -6.55 18.94 5.53
C PRO A 255 -5.74 18.65 4.26
N SER A 256 -5.90 19.44 3.21
CA SER A 256 -5.07 19.35 2.00
C SER A 256 -3.61 19.68 2.32
N HIS A 257 -2.70 18.84 1.83
CA HIS A 257 -1.26 19.04 1.96
C HIS A 257 -0.63 19.81 0.80
N ASN A 258 -1.41 20.56 0.02
CA ASN A 258 -0.93 21.38 -1.11
C ASN A 258 0.22 22.33 -0.74
N TRP A 259 0.30 22.76 0.53
CA TRP A 259 1.40 23.58 1.04
C TRP A 259 2.77 22.89 0.98
N LEU A 260 2.84 21.55 0.90
CA LEU A 260 4.10 20.80 0.74
C LEU A 260 4.74 21.02 -0.63
N LEU A 261 3.94 21.36 -1.65
CA LEU A 261 4.42 21.52 -3.03
C LEU A 261 5.51 22.58 -3.15
N ARG A 262 5.49 23.64 -2.34
CA ARG A 262 6.54 24.67 -2.35
C ARG A 262 7.93 24.09 -2.05
N TYR A 263 8.00 23.04 -1.24
CA TYR A 263 9.24 22.38 -0.87
C TYR A 263 9.65 21.34 -1.90
N VAL A 264 8.69 20.56 -2.41
CA VAL A 264 8.98 19.58 -3.47
C VAL A 264 9.44 20.28 -4.73
N ARG A 265 8.81 21.39 -5.12
CA ARG A 265 9.18 22.18 -6.31
C ARG A 265 10.66 22.57 -6.30
N SER A 266 11.22 22.89 -5.14
CA SER A 266 12.63 23.30 -5.02
C SER A 266 13.65 22.21 -5.37
N ILE A 267 13.26 20.93 -5.28
CA ILE A 267 14.16 19.79 -5.54
C ILE A 267 13.91 19.08 -6.87
N VAL A 268 12.80 19.41 -7.55
CA VAL A 268 12.49 18.87 -8.89
C VAL A 268 13.64 19.10 -9.89
N PRO A 269 14.27 20.29 -9.98
CA PRO A 269 15.40 20.52 -10.88
C PRO A 269 16.57 19.55 -10.66
N THR A 270 16.85 19.19 -9.40
CA THR A 270 17.94 18.27 -9.05
C THR A 270 17.70 16.87 -9.63
N TYR A 271 16.49 16.33 -9.47
CA TYR A 271 16.14 15.03 -10.07
C TYR A 271 16.06 15.10 -11.60
N GLY A 272 15.61 16.22 -12.16
CA GLY A 272 15.65 16.49 -13.59
C GLY A 272 17.08 16.44 -14.14
N GLN A 273 18.01 17.13 -13.48
CA GLN A 273 19.43 17.15 -13.86
C GLN A 273 20.04 15.74 -13.80
N ILE A 274 19.82 15.01 -12.70
CA ILE A 274 20.30 13.62 -12.55
C ILE A 274 19.75 12.74 -13.68
N TYR A 275 18.48 12.92 -14.07
CA TYR A 275 17.88 12.21 -15.19
C TYR A 275 18.50 12.62 -16.55
N ALA A 276 18.73 13.90 -16.79
CA ALA A 276 19.36 14.38 -18.03
C ALA A 276 20.80 13.83 -18.19
N GLN A 277 21.48 13.57 -17.07
CA GLN A 277 22.86 13.06 -17.01
C GLN A 277 22.93 11.56 -16.65
N LEU A 278 21.93 10.74 -16.99
CA LEU A 278 21.90 9.31 -16.64
C LEU A 278 23.11 8.50 -17.13
N GLU A 279 23.77 8.93 -18.20
CA GLU A 279 24.99 8.28 -18.67
C GLU A 279 26.20 8.55 -17.74
N GLU A 280 26.22 9.68 -17.04
CA GLU A 280 27.22 10.01 -16.02
C GLU A 280 26.89 9.32 -14.69
N TYR A 281 25.60 9.11 -14.40
CA TYR A 281 25.10 8.45 -13.20
C TYR A 281 24.66 7.01 -13.48
N SER A 282 25.62 6.11 -13.76
CA SER A 282 25.35 4.70 -14.11
C SER A 282 24.49 3.98 -13.07
N ASP A 283 24.75 4.20 -11.78
CA ASP A 283 24.01 3.55 -10.70
C ASP A 283 22.55 3.98 -10.68
N VAL A 284 22.27 5.25 -11.01
CA VAL A 284 20.90 5.72 -11.16
C VAL A 284 20.23 5.05 -12.35
N LYS A 285 20.93 4.95 -13.49
CA LYS A 285 20.43 4.31 -14.70
C LYS A 285 20.06 2.84 -14.49
N TYR A 286 20.86 2.10 -13.72
CA TYR A 286 20.65 0.67 -13.50
C TYR A 286 19.76 0.33 -12.29
N PHE A 287 19.85 1.10 -11.20
CA PHE A 287 19.17 0.75 -9.93
C PHE A 287 18.01 1.70 -9.56
N ALA A 288 18.09 2.98 -9.92
CA ALA A 288 17.13 3.99 -9.45
C ALA A 288 16.15 4.51 -10.52
N ARG A 289 16.30 4.14 -11.79
CA ARG A 289 15.50 4.68 -12.91
C ARG A 289 14.00 4.51 -12.73
N SER A 290 13.54 3.34 -12.28
CA SER A 290 12.11 3.08 -12.04
C SER A 290 11.54 3.98 -10.95
N TYR A 291 12.33 4.31 -9.93
CA TYR A 291 11.94 5.23 -8.86
C TYR A 291 11.86 6.68 -9.36
N LEU A 292 12.76 7.09 -10.25
CA LEU A 292 12.69 8.41 -10.89
C LEU A 292 11.44 8.53 -11.75
N PHE A 293 11.12 7.49 -12.52
CA PHE A 293 9.90 7.46 -13.33
C PHE A 293 8.65 7.52 -12.48
N ASN A 294 8.63 6.84 -11.33
CA ASN A 294 7.50 6.93 -10.40
C ASN A 294 7.35 8.33 -9.78
N PHE A 295 8.47 9.01 -9.48
CA PHE A 295 8.46 10.40 -9.02
C PHE A 295 7.93 11.34 -10.11
N PHE A 296 8.43 11.23 -11.35
CA PHE A 296 7.96 12.02 -12.50
C PHE A 296 6.51 11.75 -12.85
N ARG A 297 6.05 10.49 -12.73
CA ARG A 297 4.65 10.12 -12.83
C ARG A 297 3.82 10.95 -11.87
N LYS A 298 4.17 10.95 -10.57
CA LYS A 298 3.44 11.73 -9.56
C LYS A 298 3.41 13.22 -9.89
N LEU A 299 4.54 13.79 -10.31
CA LEU A 299 4.57 15.19 -10.74
C LEU A 299 3.63 15.49 -11.92
N SER A 300 3.50 14.59 -12.90
CA SER A 300 2.64 14.81 -14.06
C SER A 300 1.13 14.83 -13.73
N TYR A 301 0.73 14.22 -12.61
CA TYR A 301 -0.67 14.18 -12.15
C TYR A 301 -1.03 15.30 -11.18
N LEU A 302 -0.07 16.15 -10.79
CA LEU A 302 -0.36 17.32 -9.95
C LEU A 302 -1.32 18.29 -10.67
N GLU A 303 -2.16 18.97 -9.90
CA GLU A 303 -3.04 20.02 -10.41
C GLU A 303 -2.24 21.16 -11.07
N ASP A 304 -1.11 21.56 -10.47
CA ASP A 304 -0.19 22.54 -11.05
C ASP A 304 0.72 21.90 -12.11
N ARG A 305 0.23 21.87 -13.35
CA ARG A 305 0.96 21.35 -14.52
C ARG A 305 2.27 22.08 -14.82
N SER A 306 2.46 23.31 -14.31
CA SER A 306 3.66 24.09 -14.60
C SER A 306 4.93 23.41 -14.08
N ILE A 307 4.82 22.65 -12.99
CA ILE A 307 5.95 21.93 -12.38
C ILE A 307 6.46 20.83 -13.31
N PHE A 308 5.56 19.98 -13.83
CA PHE A 308 5.97 18.92 -14.75
C PHE A 308 6.41 19.48 -16.11
N LYS A 309 5.76 20.56 -16.57
CA LYS A 309 6.15 21.24 -17.80
C LYS A 309 7.58 21.78 -17.74
N GLU A 310 7.95 22.46 -16.65
CA GLU A 310 9.31 22.98 -16.46
C GLU A 310 10.35 21.85 -16.45
N LEU A 311 10.02 20.73 -15.80
CA LEU A 311 10.85 19.52 -15.79
C LEU A 311 11.03 18.93 -17.20
N ASP A 312 9.96 18.86 -17.98
CA ASP A 312 9.99 18.33 -19.33
C ASP A 312 10.76 19.24 -20.29
N ASP A 313 10.42 20.53 -20.32
CA ASP A 313 11.03 21.54 -21.18
C ASP A 313 12.54 21.68 -20.92
N THR A 314 13.01 21.42 -19.70
CA THR A 314 14.41 21.64 -19.30
C THR A 314 15.26 20.37 -19.27
N TYR A 315 14.68 19.21 -18.92
CA TYR A 315 15.47 18.01 -18.62
C TYR A 315 15.01 16.74 -19.36
N ILE A 316 13.70 16.53 -19.51
CA ILE A 316 13.19 15.28 -20.12
C ILE A 316 13.21 15.37 -21.65
N HIS A 317 12.77 16.51 -22.18
CA HIS A 317 12.61 16.78 -23.60
C HIS A 317 11.87 15.66 -24.32
N LEU A 318 10.60 15.43 -23.96
CA LEU A 318 9.78 14.41 -24.61
C LEU A 318 9.72 14.66 -26.13
N SER A 319 10.26 13.70 -26.87
CA SER A 319 10.44 13.81 -28.31
C SER A 319 10.42 12.43 -28.98
N PRO A 320 10.25 12.38 -30.32
CA PRO A 320 10.36 11.16 -31.11
C PRO A 320 11.61 10.31 -30.89
N THR A 321 12.70 10.94 -30.43
CA THR A 321 14.04 10.36 -30.28
C THR A 321 14.42 10.08 -28.83
N SER A 322 13.54 10.38 -27.87
CA SER A 322 13.84 10.17 -26.45
C SER A 322 14.00 8.68 -26.14
N THR A 323 15.10 8.32 -25.47
CA THR A 323 15.48 6.92 -25.17
C THR A 323 14.39 6.13 -24.45
N TYR A 324 13.67 6.78 -23.55
CA TYR A 324 12.63 6.18 -22.70
C TYR A 324 11.21 6.61 -23.08
N LEU A 325 10.99 7.00 -24.34
CA LEU A 325 9.71 7.55 -24.81
C LEU A 325 8.51 6.64 -24.46
N THR A 326 8.64 5.33 -24.70
CA THR A 326 7.56 4.36 -24.39
C THR A 326 7.23 4.33 -22.90
N ASP A 327 8.24 4.41 -22.02
CA ASP A 327 8.01 4.45 -20.58
C ASP A 327 7.24 5.72 -20.20
N PHE A 328 7.69 6.91 -20.63
CA PHE A 328 6.99 8.16 -20.34
C PHE A 328 5.54 8.16 -20.84
N LEU A 329 5.29 7.72 -22.08
CA LEU A 329 3.92 7.66 -22.60
C LEU A 329 3.03 6.64 -21.86
N SER A 330 3.63 5.68 -21.13
CA SER A 330 2.88 4.71 -20.32
C SER A 330 2.46 5.22 -18.94
N PHE A 331 3.03 6.33 -18.46
CA PHE A 331 2.72 6.83 -17.12
C PHE A 331 2.48 8.34 -17.01
N VAL A 332 2.93 9.17 -17.95
CA VAL A 332 2.72 10.63 -17.89
C VAL A 332 1.24 10.92 -18.06
N ASN A 333 0.71 11.88 -17.31
CA ASN A 333 -0.69 12.28 -17.41
C ASN A 333 -1.12 12.48 -18.88
N PRO A 334 -2.11 11.72 -19.37
CA PRO A 334 -2.51 11.76 -20.77
C PRO A 334 -3.05 13.14 -21.19
N GLU A 335 -3.69 13.88 -20.29
CA GLU A 335 -4.14 15.24 -20.60
C GLU A 335 -2.96 16.19 -20.91
N TYR A 336 -1.85 16.05 -20.15
CA TYR A 336 -0.61 16.77 -20.44
C TYR A 336 -0.02 16.38 -21.80
N LEU A 337 -0.02 15.09 -22.13
CA LEU A 337 0.47 14.59 -23.42
C LEU A 337 -0.38 15.13 -24.58
N PHE A 338 -1.69 15.24 -24.42
CA PHE A 338 -2.56 15.83 -25.43
C PHE A 338 -2.25 17.31 -25.65
N GLU A 339 -2.13 18.07 -24.56
CA GLU A 339 -1.93 19.52 -24.59
C GLU A 339 -0.57 19.92 -25.21
N TYR A 340 0.52 19.23 -24.82
CA TYR A 340 1.88 19.63 -25.17
C TYR A 340 2.55 18.72 -26.21
N HIS A 341 2.11 17.47 -26.36
CA HIS A 341 2.80 16.43 -27.13
C HIS A 341 1.88 15.60 -28.04
N SER A 342 0.78 16.18 -28.52
CA SER A 342 -0.23 15.47 -29.34
C SER A 342 0.34 14.72 -30.54
N THR A 343 1.42 15.23 -31.15
CA THR A 343 2.10 14.56 -32.28
C THR A 343 2.76 13.23 -31.91
N LEU A 344 3.12 13.03 -30.64
CA LEU A 344 3.68 11.77 -30.14
C LEU A 344 2.58 10.71 -30.01
N ILE A 345 1.36 11.10 -29.61
CA ILE A 345 0.22 10.20 -29.40
C ILE A 345 -0.09 9.39 -30.66
N THR A 346 -0.17 10.05 -31.82
CA THR A 346 -0.53 9.40 -33.08
C THR A 346 0.49 8.37 -33.55
N ARG A 347 1.74 8.43 -33.07
CA ARG A 347 2.80 7.46 -33.45
C ARG A 347 2.63 6.10 -32.76
N PHE A 348 1.85 6.05 -31.68
CA PHE A 348 1.56 4.84 -30.92
C PHE A 348 0.12 4.35 -31.12
N SER A 349 -0.52 4.76 -32.22
CA SER A 349 -1.91 4.41 -32.53
C SER A 349 -2.11 2.94 -32.88
N GLU A 350 -1.10 2.27 -33.40
CA GLU A 350 -1.18 0.84 -33.73
C GLU A 350 -1.22 -0.03 -32.47
N LEU A 351 -2.30 -0.79 -32.33
CA LEU A 351 -2.54 -1.67 -31.21
C LEU A 351 -1.68 -2.94 -31.32
N THR A 352 -0.66 -3.03 -30.46
CA THR A 352 0.23 -4.20 -30.34
C THR A 352 0.50 -4.49 -28.86
N PRO A 353 0.81 -5.74 -28.47
CA PRO A 353 1.12 -6.09 -27.07
C PRO A 353 2.24 -5.23 -26.45
N SER A 354 3.28 -4.91 -27.23
CA SER A 354 4.41 -4.08 -26.76
C SER A 354 4.05 -2.62 -26.49
N ARG A 355 2.94 -2.11 -27.06
CA ARG A 355 2.44 -0.75 -26.86
C ARG A 355 1.26 -0.67 -25.91
N LEU A 356 0.82 -1.80 -25.36
CA LEU A 356 -0.37 -1.88 -24.52
C LEU A 356 -0.26 -0.98 -23.28
N GLY A 357 0.92 -0.86 -22.67
CA GLY A 357 1.17 0.06 -21.55
C GLY A 357 0.88 1.53 -21.90
N VAL A 358 1.32 1.97 -23.08
CA VAL A 358 1.08 3.32 -23.60
C VAL A 358 -0.41 3.53 -23.87
N ILE A 359 -1.04 2.60 -24.60
CA ILE A 359 -2.45 2.72 -24.97
C ILE A 359 -3.34 2.76 -23.72
N ARG A 360 -3.08 1.90 -22.72
CA ARG A 360 -3.81 1.91 -21.43
C ARG A 360 -3.75 3.24 -20.70
N ASN A 361 -2.64 3.96 -20.83
CA ASN A 361 -2.50 5.28 -20.23
C ASN A 361 -3.27 6.32 -21.04
N LEU A 362 -3.03 6.38 -22.36
CA LEU A 362 -3.63 7.38 -23.24
C LEU A 362 -5.16 7.31 -23.29
N VAL A 363 -5.76 6.12 -23.24
CA VAL A 363 -7.23 5.98 -23.26
C VAL A 363 -7.93 6.50 -22.00
N ALA A 364 -7.17 6.83 -20.93
CA ALA A 364 -7.76 7.40 -19.72
C ALA A 364 -8.27 8.82 -19.92
N ASP A 365 -7.73 9.56 -20.90
CA ASP A 365 -8.21 10.88 -21.28
C ASP A 365 -9.08 10.82 -22.55
N PRO A 366 -10.27 11.47 -22.58
CA PRO A 366 -11.15 11.46 -23.74
C PRO A 366 -10.53 12.05 -25.02
N ALA A 367 -9.72 13.10 -24.90
CA ALA A 367 -9.14 13.78 -26.06
C ALA A 367 -8.02 12.94 -26.69
N CYS A 368 -7.16 12.35 -25.87
CA CYS A 368 -6.20 11.32 -26.30
C CYS A 368 -6.91 10.14 -26.97
N PHE A 369 -7.97 9.61 -26.35
CA PHE A 369 -8.70 8.48 -26.88
C PHE A 369 -9.28 8.77 -28.27
N ALA A 370 -9.86 9.97 -28.48
CA ALA A 370 -10.40 10.37 -29.76
C ALA A 370 -9.37 10.32 -30.90
N MET A 371 -8.09 10.60 -30.62
CA MET A 371 -7.00 10.51 -31.61
C MET A 371 -6.61 9.06 -31.95
N LEU A 372 -6.84 8.13 -31.03
CA LEU A 372 -6.45 6.72 -31.18
C LEU A 372 -7.60 5.85 -31.68
N LYS A 373 -8.84 6.24 -31.43
CA LYS A 373 -10.08 5.47 -31.64
C LYS A 373 -10.11 4.74 -32.99
N ASP A 374 -9.78 5.43 -34.09
CA ASP A 374 -9.87 4.87 -35.44
C ASP A 374 -8.88 3.71 -35.70
N HIS A 375 -7.85 3.58 -34.88
CA HIS A 375 -6.85 2.52 -34.97
C HIS A 375 -7.14 1.34 -34.02
N ILE A 376 -8.06 1.51 -33.07
CA ILE A 376 -8.42 0.49 -32.09
C ILE A 376 -9.62 -0.30 -32.60
N THR A 377 -9.41 -1.07 -33.67
CA THR A 377 -10.47 -1.86 -34.31
C THR A 377 -10.71 -3.19 -33.61
N ALA A 378 -11.87 -3.79 -33.83
CA ALA A 378 -12.17 -5.13 -33.31
C ALA A 378 -11.16 -6.18 -33.79
N GLU A 379 -10.72 -6.08 -35.05
CA GLU A 379 -9.71 -6.96 -35.63
C GLU A 379 -8.36 -6.83 -34.92
N SER A 380 -7.93 -5.58 -34.64
CA SER A 380 -6.68 -5.32 -33.94
C SER A 380 -6.69 -5.87 -32.50
N ILE A 381 -7.82 -5.73 -31.80
CA ILE A 381 -7.98 -6.26 -30.44
C ILE A 381 -7.95 -7.78 -30.46
N LEU A 382 -8.77 -8.41 -31.32
CA LEU A 382 -8.92 -9.86 -31.37
C LEU A 382 -7.68 -10.59 -31.89
N ALA A 383 -6.76 -9.88 -32.56
CA ALA A 383 -5.48 -10.42 -32.99
C ALA A 383 -4.47 -10.61 -31.83
N MET A 384 -4.65 -9.91 -30.70
CA MET A 384 -3.81 -10.08 -29.52
C MET A 384 -4.14 -11.39 -28.78
N PRO A 385 -3.23 -11.95 -27.95
CA PRO A 385 -3.59 -13.04 -27.07
C PRO A 385 -4.65 -12.61 -26.05
N TYR A 386 -5.44 -13.58 -25.57
CA TYR A 386 -6.66 -13.28 -24.82
C TYR A 386 -6.40 -12.55 -23.49
N MET A 387 -5.25 -12.77 -22.87
CA MET A 387 -4.84 -12.04 -21.66
C MET A 387 -4.68 -10.54 -21.95
N GLU A 388 -3.98 -10.17 -23.01
CA GLU A 388 -3.78 -8.78 -23.44
C GLU A 388 -5.10 -8.12 -23.88
N GLN A 389 -6.00 -8.90 -24.51
CA GLN A 389 -7.37 -8.44 -24.78
C GLN A 389 -8.07 -8.05 -23.48
N MET A 390 -8.02 -8.91 -22.44
CA MET A 390 -8.67 -8.64 -21.16
C MET A 390 -8.05 -7.45 -20.44
N VAL A 391 -6.72 -7.28 -20.49
CA VAL A 391 -6.04 -6.10 -19.94
C VAL A 391 -6.55 -4.80 -20.58
N LEU A 392 -6.72 -4.77 -21.91
CA LEU A 392 -7.24 -3.60 -22.61
C LEU A 392 -8.73 -3.35 -22.32
N ILE A 393 -9.55 -4.41 -22.38
CA ILE A 393 -11.00 -4.32 -22.18
C ILE A 393 -11.32 -3.92 -20.74
N GLN A 394 -10.60 -4.46 -19.75
CA GLN A 394 -10.72 -4.03 -18.36
C GLN A 394 -10.40 -2.54 -18.23
N ARG A 395 -9.35 -2.05 -18.90
CA ARG A 395 -9.04 -0.61 -18.91
C ARG A 395 -10.11 0.23 -19.59
N PHE A 396 -10.69 -0.24 -20.69
CA PHE A 396 -11.76 0.48 -21.40
C PHE A 396 -13.02 0.59 -20.55
N SER A 397 -13.36 -0.47 -19.82
CA SER A 397 -14.53 -0.51 -18.94
C SER A 397 -14.48 0.51 -17.78
N GLN A 398 -13.29 1.03 -17.43
CA GLN A 398 -13.12 2.00 -16.35
C GLN A 398 -13.55 3.42 -16.73
N PHE A 399 -13.56 3.75 -18.03
CA PHE A 399 -13.84 5.11 -18.50
C PHE A 399 -15.10 5.14 -19.35
N HIS A 400 -15.88 6.22 -19.19
CA HIS A 400 -17.17 6.35 -19.84
C HIS A 400 -17.08 6.32 -21.38
N HIS A 401 -16.24 7.18 -21.97
CA HIS A 401 -16.03 7.28 -23.42
C HIS A 401 -15.52 5.96 -24.05
N CYS A 402 -14.65 5.25 -23.33
CA CYS A 402 -14.14 3.95 -23.77
C CYS A 402 -15.20 2.84 -23.66
N SER A 403 -16.03 2.87 -22.61
CA SER A 403 -17.11 1.92 -22.42
C SER A 403 -18.17 2.07 -23.50
N GLU A 404 -18.58 3.30 -23.83
CA GLU A 404 -19.51 3.56 -24.93
C GLU A 404 -18.96 3.05 -26.26
N TYR A 405 -17.69 3.34 -26.58
CA TYR A 405 -17.05 2.82 -27.78
C TYR A 405 -17.07 1.29 -27.84
N LEU A 406 -16.71 0.64 -26.72
CA LEU A 406 -16.70 -0.81 -26.63
C LEU A 406 -18.10 -1.42 -26.84
N LEU A 407 -19.13 -0.85 -26.24
CA LEU A 407 -20.51 -1.35 -26.30
C LEU A 407 -21.18 -1.12 -27.67
N HIS A 408 -20.92 0.02 -28.30
CA HIS A 408 -21.63 0.45 -29.51
C HIS A 408 -20.86 0.19 -30.81
N GLU A 409 -19.53 0.28 -30.79
CA GLU A 409 -18.70 0.24 -32.00
C GLU A 409 -17.86 -1.04 -32.12
N LEU A 410 -17.71 -1.81 -31.04
CA LEU A 410 -16.91 -3.05 -31.01
C LEU A 410 -17.73 -4.32 -30.65
N PRO A 411 -18.82 -4.64 -31.36
CA PRO A 411 -19.70 -5.78 -31.02
C PRO A 411 -19.01 -7.14 -31.09
N LYS A 412 -18.00 -7.32 -31.96
CA LYS A 412 -17.21 -8.56 -32.04
C LYS A 412 -16.38 -8.78 -30.78
N VAL A 413 -15.84 -7.71 -30.21
CA VAL A 413 -15.05 -7.76 -28.97
C VAL A 413 -15.96 -8.08 -27.79
N MET A 414 -17.13 -7.45 -27.73
CA MET A 414 -18.18 -7.76 -26.74
C MET A 414 -18.63 -9.22 -26.84
N SER A 415 -18.85 -9.72 -28.05
CA SER A 415 -19.20 -11.13 -28.27
C SER A 415 -18.10 -12.05 -27.76
N ASN A 416 -16.82 -11.76 -28.06
CA ASN A 416 -15.68 -12.55 -27.60
C ASN A 416 -15.51 -12.48 -26.06
N LEU A 417 -15.79 -11.34 -25.42
CA LEU A 417 -15.80 -11.21 -23.97
C LEU A 417 -16.85 -12.14 -23.33
N ILE A 418 -18.03 -12.26 -23.94
CA ILE A 418 -19.17 -13.06 -23.45
C ILE A 418 -18.99 -14.54 -23.79
N SER A 419 -18.64 -14.88 -25.02
CA SER A 419 -18.56 -16.26 -25.53
C SER A 419 -17.29 -17.00 -25.12
N ALA A 420 -16.36 -16.34 -24.45
CA ALA A 420 -15.16 -16.99 -23.92
C ALA A 420 -15.44 -18.05 -22.84
N GLY A 421 -16.67 -18.21 -22.36
CA GLY A 421 -17.05 -19.33 -21.48
C GLY A 421 -16.83 -20.72 -22.09
N ASP A 422 -16.72 -20.83 -23.42
CA ASP A 422 -16.35 -22.08 -24.11
C ASP A 422 -14.82 -22.32 -24.14
N ARG A 423 -14.03 -21.28 -23.86
CA ARG A 423 -12.59 -21.40 -23.66
C ARG A 423 -12.42 -21.71 -22.17
N ASN A 424 -11.99 -22.92 -21.82
CA ASN A 424 -11.62 -23.24 -20.44
C ASN A 424 -10.43 -22.36 -20.01
N ILE A 425 -10.67 -21.11 -19.59
CA ILE A 425 -9.66 -20.17 -19.12
C ILE A 425 -9.18 -20.68 -17.76
N THR A 426 -7.92 -21.10 -17.71
CA THR A 426 -7.29 -21.62 -16.48
C THR A 426 -6.52 -20.55 -15.72
N GLU A 427 -6.13 -19.47 -16.40
CA GLU A 427 -5.35 -18.38 -15.83
C GLU A 427 -6.23 -17.49 -14.92
N SER A 428 -5.92 -17.50 -13.62
CA SER A 428 -6.68 -16.75 -12.61
C SER A 428 -6.69 -15.23 -12.86
N GLU A 429 -5.58 -14.68 -13.34
CA GLU A 429 -5.46 -13.25 -13.64
C GLU A 429 -6.40 -12.83 -14.79
N THR A 430 -6.47 -13.64 -15.84
CA THR A 430 -7.38 -13.43 -16.97
C THR A 430 -8.85 -13.48 -16.52
N VAL A 431 -9.20 -14.43 -15.64
CA VAL A 431 -10.54 -14.52 -15.06
C VAL A 431 -10.87 -13.28 -14.22
N ALA A 432 -9.93 -12.79 -13.42
CA ALA A 432 -10.12 -11.59 -12.60
C ALA A 432 -10.35 -10.34 -13.46
N LEU A 433 -9.50 -10.11 -14.47
CA LEU A 433 -9.65 -8.99 -15.41
C LEU A 433 -10.98 -9.05 -16.16
N ARG A 434 -11.36 -10.24 -16.62
CA ARG A 434 -12.65 -10.48 -17.31
C ARG A 434 -13.83 -10.14 -16.40
N ARG A 435 -13.79 -10.61 -15.14
CA ARG A 435 -14.83 -10.31 -14.14
C ARG A 435 -14.96 -8.81 -13.91
N GLU A 436 -13.86 -8.12 -13.64
CA GLU A 436 -13.85 -6.67 -13.42
C GLU A 436 -14.38 -5.89 -14.62
N ALA A 437 -14.01 -6.29 -15.84
CA ALA A 437 -14.53 -5.68 -17.06
C ALA A 437 -16.05 -5.82 -17.17
N ILE A 438 -16.58 -7.03 -16.92
CA ILE A 438 -18.02 -7.29 -16.96
C ILE A 438 -18.75 -6.50 -15.86
N GLU A 439 -18.22 -6.48 -14.64
CA GLU A 439 -18.79 -5.72 -13.51
C GLU A 439 -18.86 -4.22 -13.80
N ASN A 440 -17.83 -3.66 -14.44
CA ASN A 440 -17.84 -2.26 -14.86
C ASN A 440 -18.85 -1.99 -15.98
N LEU A 441 -18.95 -2.87 -16.99
CA LEU A 441 -19.89 -2.70 -18.10
C LEU A 441 -21.35 -2.92 -17.69
N LEU A 442 -21.62 -3.69 -16.64
CA LEU A 442 -22.97 -3.88 -16.10
C LEU A 442 -23.57 -2.61 -15.48
N LYS A 443 -22.76 -1.59 -15.21
CA LYS A 443 -23.24 -0.26 -14.78
C LYS A 443 -24.06 0.46 -15.86
N TYR A 444 -23.99 0.00 -17.12
CA TYR A 444 -24.74 0.52 -18.26
C TYR A 444 -25.99 -0.34 -18.51
N GLU A 445 -27.08 -0.06 -17.78
CA GLU A 445 -28.31 -0.87 -17.79
C GLU A 445 -29.02 -0.89 -19.15
N ASP A 446 -28.95 0.20 -19.91
CA ASP A 446 -29.61 0.34 -21.22
C ASP A 446 -28.85 -0.35 -22.38
N SER A 447 -27.72 -1.00 -22.09
CA SER A 447 -26.92 -1.69 -23.09
C SER A 447 -27.59 -2.97 -23.57
N VAL A 448 -27.61 -3.20 -24.89
CA VAL A 448 -28.08 -4.46 -25.50
C VAL A 448 -27.32 -5.70 -24.99
N TRP A 449 -26.15 -5.49 -24.40
CA TRP A 449 -25.28 -6.53 -23.86
C TRP A 449 -25.61 -6.89 -22.40
N HIS A 450 -26.47 -6.13 -21.71
CA HIS A 450 -26.67 -6.23 -20.27
C HIS A 450 -27.06 -7.64 -19.80
N ILE A 451 -28.04 -8.27 -20.47
CA ILE A 451 -28.51 -9.62 -20.13
C ILE A 451 -27.38 -10.65 -20.30
N SER A 452 -26.67 -10.58 -21.43
CA SER A 452 -25.58 -11.51 -21.75
C SER A 452 -24.38 -11.36 -20.80
N LEU A 453 -24.00 -10.12 -20.47
CA LEU A 453 -22.96 -9.82 -19.49
C LEU A 453 -23.33 -10.34 -18.10
N ARG A 454 -24.59 -10.16 -17.68
CA ARG A 454 -25.08 -10.64 -16.38
C ARG A 454 -25.04 -12.16 -16.30
N ASN A 455 -25.49 -12.84 -17.36
CA ASN A 455 -25.45 -14.30 -17.43
C ASN A 455 -24.01 -14.82 -17.37
N GLU A 456 -23.08 -14.13 -18.02
CA GLU A 456 -21.67 -14.53 -18.00
C GLU A 456 -21.01 -14.29 -16.64
N LEU A 457 -21.32 -13.18 -15.96
CA LEU A 457 -20.84 -12.93 -14.60
C LEU A 457 -21.29 -14.02 -13.63
N ILE A 458 -22.54 -14.45 -13.74
CA ILE A 458 -23.10 -15.54 -12.92
C ILE A 458 -22.30 -16.84 -13.14
N LYS A 459 -21.95 -17.17 -14.39
CA LYS A 459 -21.13 -18.36 -14.69
C LYS A 459 -19.73 -18.25 -14.09
N ILE A 460 -19.08 -17.09 -14.21
CA ILE A 460 -17.75 -16.84 -13.63
C ILE A 460 -17.77 -17.01 -12.10
N GLN A 461 -18.86 -16.58 -11.45
CA GLN A 461 -19.04 -16.70 -10.00
C GLN A 461 -19.53 -18.10 -9.55
N GLY A 462 -19.68 -19.07 -10.46
CA GLY A 462 -20.12 -20.43 -10.15
C GLY A 462 -21.63 -20.59 -9.95
N GLY A 463 -22.43 -19.58 -10.28
CA GLY A 463 -23.90 -19.66 -10.28
C GLY A 463 -24.46 -20.24 -11.58
N ARG A 464 -25.69 -20.76 -11.53
CA ARG A 464 -26.44 -21.12 -12.75
C ARG A 464 -27.12 -19.87 -13.30
N PRO A 465 -26.98 -19.52 -14.59
CA PRO A 465 -27.73 -18.42 -15.18
C PRO A 465 -29.23 -18.70 -15.03
N ARG A 466 -30.03 -17.66 -14.79
CA ARG A 466 -31.50 -17.80 -14.81
C ARG A 466 -31.89 -18.23 -16.21
N SER A 467 -32.39 -19.45 -16.38
CA SER A 467 -32.98 -19.86 -17.64
C SER A 467 -34.07 -18.85 -17.99
N GLU A 468 -34.03 -18.33 -19.21
CA GLU A 468 -35.13 -17.59 -19.80
C GLU A 468 -36.42 -18.37 -19.53
N LEU A 469 -37.45 -17.66 -19.03
CA LEU A 469 -38.81 -18.18 -18.98
C LEU A 469 -39.11 -18.75 -20.37
N GLN A 470 -39.25 -20.07 -20.45
CA GLN A 470 -39.83 -20.72 -21.62
C GLN A 470 -41.13 -19.97 -21.93
N ALA A 471 -41.17 -19.35 -23.11
CA ALA A 471 -42.43 -18.91 -23.67
C ALA A 471 -43.32 -20.15 -23.74
N ASP A 472 -44.39 -20.18 -22.93
CA ASP A 472 -45.49 -21.12 -23.09
C ASP A 472 -46.03 -20.91 -24.50
N ILE A 473 -45.67 -21.82 -25.41
CA ILE A 473 -46.34 -21.94 -26.69
C ILE A 473 -47.77 -22.33 -26.35
N ALA A 474 -48.68 -21.37 -26.45
CA ALA A 474 -50.10 -21.57 -26.31
C ALA A 474 -50.54 -22.64 -27.33
N SER A 475 -50.71 -23.87 -26.84
CA SER A 475 -51.45 -24.91 -27.52
C SER A 475 -52.92 -24.54 -27.53
N SER A 476 -53.32 -23.79 -28.55
CA SER A 476 -54.70 -23.52 -28.93
C SER A 476 -54.69 -23.13 -30.40
N TYR A 477 -54.93 -24.08 -31.30
CA TYR A 477 -56.24 -24.30 -31.90
C TYR A 477 -56.23 -25.57 -32.76
N ILE A 478 -57.42 -26.15 -32.85
CA ILE A 478 -57.87 -27.30 -33.65
C ILE A 478 -57.44 -27.21 -35.12
#